data_AF-A0A9E0DAA5-F1
#
_entry.id   AF-A0A9E0DAA5-F1
#
_cell.length_a   1.000
_cell.length_b   1.000
_cell.length_c   1.000
_cell.angle_alpha   90.00
_cell.angle_beta   90.00
_cell.angle_gamma   90.00
#
_symmetry.space_group_name_H-M   'P 1'
#
loop_
_entity.id
_entity.type
_entity.pdbx_description
1 polymer ?
#
loop_
_entity_poly.entity_id
_entity_poly.type
_entity_poly.pdbx_seq_one_letter_code
_entity_poly.pdbx_strand_id
1 'polypeptide(L)'
;MTKAKKRGLSSIETTEISLKVEDILRHLSALARLNSNSLTGNPDLSEGLHLLVAALKPYSSILISELTGSLASETRSSDALKKKNSPKVELPRDLESLNVNEIDSILNNPEYSKDQLARLGNERFGISRSKLIRQGKSKLIESIRAAYQHEQSLNTISQEARRGGESRKS
;
A
#
# COMPACT_ATOMS: atom_id res chain seq x y z
N MET A 1 13.90 43.13 52.70
CA MET A 1 13.41 43.06 51.31
C MET A 1 14.60 42.79 50.40
N THR A 2 14.99 41.51 50.29
CA THR A 2 14.78 40.60 49.12
C THR A 2 15.69 40.89 47.92
N LYS A 3 16.94 40.39 48.01
CA LYS A 3 17.84 40.15 46.88
C LYS A 3 17.31 38.95 46.08
N ALA A 4 16.80 39.17 44.88
CA ALA A 4 16.38 38.11 43.96
C ALA A 4 17.63 37.50 43.28
N LYS A 5 18.02 36.33 43.78
CA LYS A 5 19.04 35.44 43.23
C LYS A 5 18.49 34.80 41.95
N LYS A 6 18.83 35.34 40.76
CA LYS A 6 18.60 34.67 39.47
C LYS A 6 19.46 33.41 39.43
N ARG A 7 18.83 32.27 39.73
CA ARG A 7 19.41 30.93 39.54
C ARG A 7 19.59 30.70 38.04
N GLY A 8 20.81 30.36 37.65
CA GLY A 8 21.11 29.89 36.30
C GLY A 8 20.24 28.68 35.98
N LEU A 9 19.56 28.72 34.84
CA LEU A 9 19.10 27.52 34.18
C LEU A 9 20.37 26.79 33.73
N SER A 10 20.74 25.73 34.43
CA SER A 10 21.69 24.75 33.96
C SER A 10 21.17 24.23 32.62
N SER A 11 21.94 24.49 31.56
CA SER A 11 21.82 23.79 30.29
C SER A 11 21.63 22.32 30.57
N ILE A 12 20.48 21.78 30.16
CA ILE A 12 20.27 20.34 30.10
C ILE A 12 21.19 19.90 28.96
N GLU A 13 22.40 19.47 29.32
CA GLU A 13 23.24 18.69 28.43
C GLU A 13 22.45 17.42 28.10
N THR A 14 21.74 17.44 26.98
CA THR A 14 21.29 16.23 26.32
C THR A 14 22.55 15.50 25.93
N THR A 15 23.01 14.62 26.81
CA THR A 15 23.98 13.60 26.48
C THR A 15 23.35 12.77 25.37
N GLU A 16 23.80 13.02 24.14
CA GLU A 16 23.53 12.13 23.01
C GLU A 16 24.12 10.77 23.39
N ILE A 17 23.30 9.89 23.94
CA ILE A 17 23.67 8.50 24.19
C ILE A 17 23.81 7.89 22.80
N SER A 18 25.05 7.87 22.31
CA SER A 18 25.43 7.21 21.08
C SER A 18 25.22 5.70 21.25
N LEU A 19 24.00 5.25 21.01
CA LEU A 19 23.60 3.84 21.04
C LEU A 19 24.42 3.07 20.00
N LYS A 20 25.16 2.06 20.48
CA LYS A 20 25.91 1.16 19.60
C LYS A 20 25.00 0.02 19.15
N VAL A 21 25.27 -0.53 17.96
CA VAL A 21 24.59 -1.76 17.49
C VAL A 21 24.83 -2.93 18.45
N GLU A 22 25.94 -2.92 19.18
CA GLU A 22 26.25 -3.86 20.26
C GLU A 22 25.19 -3.86 21.39
N ASP A 23 24.64 -2.70 21.76
CA ASP A 23 23.60 -2.60 22.80
C ASP A 23 22.30 -3.24 22.33
N ILE A 24 21.98 -3.07 21.04
CA ILE A 24 20.83 -3.72 20.38
C ILE A 24 21.03 -5.23 20.34
N LEU A 25 22.20 -5.69 19.91
CA LEU A 25 22.52 -7.13 19.86
C LEU A 25 22.40 -7.78 21.23
N ARG A 26 22.84 -7.08 22.29
CA ARG A 26 22.72 -7.55 23.68
C ARG A 26 21.25 -7.65 24.11
N HIS A 27 20.43 -6.66 23.79
CA HIS A 27 18.99 -6.68 24.09
C HIS A 27 18.23 -7.75 23.30
N LEU A 28 18.49 -7.88 22.01
CA LEU A 28 17.86 -8.90 21.16
C LEU A 28 18.25 -10.32 21.62
N SER A 29 19.51 -10.52 22.04
CA SER A 29 19.96 -11.80 22.60
C SER A 29 19.29 -12.11 23.94
N ALA A 30 19.10 -11.11 24.80
CA ALA A 30 18.37 -11.27 26.06
C ALA A 30 16.88 -11.60 25.82
N LEU A 31 16.26 -10.94 24.85
CA LEU A 31 14.88 -11.21 24.41
C LEU A 31 14.73 -12.59 23.80
N ALA A 32 15.67 -13.04 22.98
CA ALA A 32 15.67 -14.38 22.40
C ALA A 32 15.72 -15.45 23.50
N ARG A 33 16.59 -15.28 24.50
CA ARG A 33 16.70 -16.18 25.67
C ARG A 33 15.45 -16.18 26.54
N LEU A 34 14.75 -15.05 26.66
CA LEU A 34 13.50 -14.97 27.40
C LEU A 34 12.37 -15.72 26.68
N ASN A 35 12.35 -15.64 25.35
CA ASN A 35 11.32 -16.25 24.51
C ASN A 35 11.63 -17.70 24.11
N SER A 36 12.83 -18.21 24.38
CA SER A 36 13.23 -19.59 24.06
C SER A 36 12.63 -20.65 24.99
N ASN A 37 11.85 -20.26 26.01
CA ASN A 37 11.21 -21.22 26.90
C ASN A 37 10.05 -21.91 26.19
N SER A 38 10.11 -23.23 26.04
CA SER A 38 9.10 -24.03 25.31
C SER A 38 7.75 -24.14 26.01
N LEU A 39 7.66 -23.78 27.30
CA LEU A 39 6.44 -23.87 28.11
C LEU A 39 5.59 -22.60 28.10
N THR A 40 6.21 -21.42 27.94
CA THR A 40 5.51 -20.12 28.06
C THR A 40 6.01 -19.05 27.06
N GLY A 41 7.10 -19.32 26.36
CA GLY A 41 7.67 -18.45 25.35
C GLY A 41 7.20 -18.81 23.94
N ASN A 42 7.54 -17.96 22.98
CA ASN A 42 7.32 -18.23 21.57
C ASN A 42 8.66 -18.70 20.95
N PRO A 43 8.83 -20.01 20.69
CA PRO A 43 10.07 -20.54 20.14
C PRO A 43 10.36 -19.99 18.74
N ASP A 44 9.33 -19.80 17.90
CA ASP A 44 9.48 -19.22 16.55
C ASP A 44 9.99 -17.77 16.63
N LEU A 45 9.51 -17.00 17.61
CA LEU A 45 10.00 -15.65 17.86
C LEU A 45 11.45 -15.68 18.34
N SER A 46 11.82 -16.63 19.20
CA SER A 46 13.21 -16.77 19.66
C SER A 46 14.17 -17.11 18.52
N GLU A 47 13.75 -17.98 17.59
CA GLU A 47 14.52 -18.32 16.40
C GLU A 47 14.65 -17.12 15.46
N GLY A 48 13.55 -16.38 15.22
CA GLY A 48 13.58 -15.14 14.45
C GLY A 48 14.51 -14.08 15.04
N LEU A 49 14.52 -13.94 16.37
CA LEU A 49 15.43 -13.02 17.07
C LEU A 49 16.88 -13.48 16.96
N HIS A 50 17.17 -14.79 17.01
CA HIS A 50 18.51 -15.32 16.78
C HIS A 50 19.01 -15.07 15.35
N LEU A 51 18.14 -15.21 14.34
CA LEU A 51 18.45 -14.88 12.95
C LEU A 51 18.76 -13.39 12.78
N LEU A 52 17.98 -12.51 13.42
CA LEU A 52 18.25 -11.06 13.42
C LEU A 52 19.58 -10.73 14.09
N VAL A 53 19.90 -11.36 15.23
CA VAL A 53 21.20 -11.21 15.90
C VAL A 53 22.34 -11.69 14.99
N ALA A 54 22.19 -12.82 14.31
CA ALA A 54 23.19 -13.33 13.38
C ALA A 54 23.41 -12.40 12.18
N ALA A 55 22.33 -11.81 11.64
CA ALA A 55 22.37 -10.87 10.53
C ALA A 55 22.99 -9.51 10.92
N LEU A 56 22.79 -9.07 12.17
CA LEU A 56 23.29 -7.79 12.67
C LEU A 56 24.72 -7.90 13.27
N LYS A 57 25.20 -9.11 13.58
CA LYS A 57 26.55 -9.37 14.13
C LYS A 57 27.70 -8.78 13.28
N PRO A 58 27.68 -8.84 11.93
CA PRO A 58 28.71 -8.22 11.09
C PRO A 58 28.77 -6.69 11.21
N TYR A 59 27.68 -6.06 11.67
CA TYR A 59 27.53 -4.61 11.77
C TYR A 59 27.69 -4.10 13.21
N SER A 60 28.17 -4.95 14.12
CA SER A 60 28.29 -4.69 15.56
C SER A 60 29.20 -3.51 15.92
N SER A 61 30.19 -3.20 15.09
CA SER A 61 31.15 -2.10 15.28
C SER A 61 30.68 -0.75 14.75
N ILE A 62 29.54 -0.71 14.05
CA ILE A 62 29.05 0.49 13.37
C ILE A 62 28.08 1.23 14.29
N LEU A 63 28.12 2.56 14.26
CA LEU A 63 27.14 3.39 14.96
C LEU A 63 25.79 3.35 14.23
N ILE A 64 24.68 3.31 14.97
CA ILE A 64 23.33 3.27 14.38
C ILE A 64 23.08 4.47 13.45
N SER A 65 23.70 5.62 13.75
CA SER A 65 23.67 6.82 12.91
C SER A 65 24.26 6.61 11.51
N GLU A 66 25.31 5.80 11.37
CA GLU A 66 25.95 5.50 10.07
C GLU A 66 25.12 4.48 9.27
N LEU A 67 24.54 3.48 9.94
CA LEU A 67 23.62 2.51 9.32
C LEU A 67 22.33 3.17 8.82
N THR A 68 21.73 4.06 9.61
CA THR A 68 20.50 4.76 9.22
C THR A 68 20.74 5.76 8.09
N GLY A 69 21.91 6.42 8.06
CA GLY A 69 22.32 7.27 6.95
C GLY A 69 22.47 6.48 5.63
N SER A 70 23.08 5.28 5.69
CA SER A 70 23.23 4.41 4.53
C SER A 70 21.89 3.84 4.05
N LEU A 71 21.01 3.39 4.97
CA LEU A 71 19.67 2.90 4.63
C LEU A 71 18.80 3.99 3.98
N ALA A 72 18.88 5.24 4.44
CA ALA A 72 18.16 6.36 3.84
C ALA A 72 18.63 6.66 2.40
N SER A 73 19.88 6.33 2.06
CA SER A 73 20.42 6.49 0.71
C SER A 73 20.05 5.32 -0.22
N GLU A 74 19.99 4.10 0.30
CA GLU A 74 19.64 2.90 -0.48
C GLU A 74 18.12 2.73 -0.66
N THR A 75 17.30 3.15 0.31
CA THR A 75 15.84 3.13 0.18
C THR A 75 15.32 4.15 -0.85
N ARG A 76 16.05 5.24 -1.11
CA ARG A 76 15.78 6.15 -2.25
C ARG A 76 15.91 5.47 -3.61
N SER A 77 16.68 4.38 -3.72
CA SER A 77 16.77 3.59 -4.96
C SER A 77 15.51 2.75 -5.23
N SER A 78 14.72 2.42 -4.19
CA SER A 78 13.48 1.65 -4.34
C SER A 78 12.33 2.49 -4.91
N ASP A 79 12.33 3.80 -4.71
CA ASP A 79 11.38 4.71 -5.37
C ASP A 79 11.71 4.92 -6.86
N ALA A 80 12.96 4.69 -7.27
CA ALA A 80 13.33 4.69 -8.69
C ALA A 80 12.76 3.47 -9.45
N LEU A 81 12.49 2.35 -8.76
CA LEU A 81 11.84 1.17 -9.35
C LEU A 81 10.32 1.36 -9.57
N LYS A 82 9.66 2.28 -8.86
CA LYS A 82 8.23 2.59 -9.07
C LYS A 82 7.96 3.47 -10.29
N LYS A 83 8.99 4.09 -10.89
CA LYS A 83 8.83 4.96 -12.07
C LYS A 83 8.83 4.21 -13.42
N LYS A 84 8.98 2.89 -13.46
CA LYS A 84 9.19 2.17 -14.74
C LYS A 84 7.92 1.81 -15.51
N ASN A 85 6.73 2.03 -14.95
CA ASN A 85 5.45 1.69 -15.60
C ASN A 85 4.45 2.85 -15.55
N SER A 86 4.86 4.06 -15.91
CA SER A 86 3.84 5.04 -16.33
C SER A 86 3.13 4.45 -17.56
N PRO A 87 1.81 4.25 -17.53
CA PRO A 87 1.09 3.70 -18.66
C PRO A 87 1.31 4.61 -19.88
N LYS A 88 1.55 4.00 -21.06
CA LYS A 88 1.81 4.74 -22.32
C LYS A 88 0.62 5.60 -22.74
N VAL A 89 -0.57 5.27 -22.26
CA VAL A 89 -1.83 5.93 -22.58
C VAL A 89 -2.51 6.29 -21.28
N GLU A 90 -2.94 7.54 -21.13
CA GLU A 90 -3.72 7.98 -19.97
C GLU A 90 -5.19 7.60 -20.15
N LEU A 91 -5.83 7.23 -19.04
CA LEU A 91 -7.28 7.06 -19.01
C LEU A 91 -7.95 8.43 -19.08
N PRO A 92 -9.13 8.55 -19.71
CA PRO A 92 -9.96 9.75 -19.61
C PRO A 92 -10.19 10.13 -18.14
N ARG A 93 -10.20 11.44 -17.85
CA ARG A 93 -10.33 11.94 -16.46
C ARG A 93 -11.68 11.60 -15.84
N ASP A 94 -12.71 11.53 -16.67
CA ASP A 94 -14.07 11.31 -16.23
C ASP A 94 -14.55 9.93 -16.65
N LEU A 95 -14.22 8.92 -15.83
CA LEU A 95 -14.52 7.53 -16.12
C LEU A 95 -16.01 7.20 -15.93
N GLU A 96 -16.73 8.01 -15.15
CA GLU A 96 -18.15 7.85 -14.87
C GLU A 96 -19.05 8.26 -16.05
N SER A 97 -18.59 9.14 -16.94
CA SER A 97 -19.39 9.63 -18.06
C SER A 97 -19.10 8.91 -19.39
N LEU A 98 -18.19 7.94 -19.38
CA LEU A 98 -17.75 7.25 -20.60
C LEU A 98 -18.90 6.57 -21.34
N ASN A 99 -18.91 6.79 -22.65
CA ASN A 99 -19.88 6.25 -23.57
C ASN A 99 -19.50 4.83 -24.02
N VAL A 100 -20.47 4.11 -24.58
CA VAL A 100 -20.36 2.69 -24.99
C VAL A 100 -19.14 2.43 -25.86
N ASN A 101 -19.00 3.23 -26.91
CA ASN A 101 -17.95 3.08 -27.90
C ASN A 101 -16.57 3.37 -27.29
N GLU A 102 -16.50 4.24 -26.29
CA GLU A 102 -15.26 4.61 -25.61
C GLU A 102 -14.82 3.49 -24.67
N ILE A 103 -15.76 2.89 -23.92
CA ILE A 103 -15.50 1.74 -23.06
C ILE A 103 -15.01 0.56 -23.90
N ASP A 104 -15.68 0.23 -25.01
CA ASP A 104 -15.24 -0.85 -25.90
C ASP A 104 -13.88 -0.55 -26.55
N SER A 105 -13.61 0.71 -26.91
CA SER A 105 -12.30 1.12 -27.43
C SER A 105 -11.20 0.92 -26.39
N ILE A 106 -11.46 1.24 -25.13
CA ILE A 106 -10.52 1.06 -24.02
C ILE A 106 -10.29 -0.43 -23.73
N LEU A 107 -11.35 -1.24 -23.71
CA LEU A 107 -11.26 -2.68 -23.41
C LEU A 107 -10.51 -3.47 -24.49
N ASN A 108 -10.64 -3.06 -25.75
CA ASN A 108 -9.98 -3.73 -26.87
C ASN A 108 -8.57 -3.20 -27.15
N ASN A 109 -8.18 -2.05 -26.59
CA ASN A 109 -6.85 -1.50 -26.79
C ASN A 109 -5.82 -2.22 -25.87
N PRO A 110 -4.82 -2.92 -26.45
CA PRO A 110 -3.82 -3.66 -25.69
C PRO A 110 -2.90 -2.76 -24.85
N GLU A 111 -2.79 -1.48 -25.19
CA GLU A 111 -1.90 -0.51 -24.55
C GLU A 111 -2.34 -0.14 -23.13
N TYR A 112 -3.61 -0.33 -22.79
CA TYR A 112 -4.08 -0.10 -21.42
C TYR A 112 -3.54 -1.15 -20.46
N SER A 113 -3.02 -0.65 -19.34
CA SER A 113 -2.50 -1.50 -18.28
C SER A 113 -3.62 -2.23 -17.55
N LYS A 114 -3.30 -3.37 -16.95
CA LYS A 114 -4.25 -4.11 -16.11
C LYS A 114 -4.78 -3.25 -14.95
N ASP A 115 -3.94 -2.41 -14.35
CA ASP A 115 -4.33 -1.53 -13.26
C ASP A 115 -5.28 -0.42 -13.73
N GLN A 116 -5.06 0.09 -14.95
CA GLN A 116 -5.96 1.06 -15.57
C GLN A 116 -7.34 0.47 -15.82
N LEU A 117 -7.40 -0.73 -16.39
CA LEU A 117 -8.67 -1.41 -16.59
C LEU A 117 -9.35 -1.73 -15.24
N ALA A 118 -8.58 -2.10 -14.20
CA ALA A 118 -9.12 -2.31 -12.86
C ALA A 118 -9.69 -1.01 -12.26
N ARG A 119 -9.05 0.13 -12.53
CA ARG A 119 -9.52 1.45 -12.11
C ARG A 119 -10.83 1.82 -12.81
N LEU A 120 -10.92 1.60 -14.13
CA LEU A 120 -12.16 1.77 -14.89
C LEU A 120 -13.30 0.92 -14.29
N GLY A 121 -13.04 -0.36 -14.03
CA GLY A 121 -14.03 -1.26 -13.44
C GLY A 121 -14.54 -0.83 -12.05
N ASN A 122 -13.65 -0.25 -11.24
CA ASN A 122 -13.99 0.23 -9.90
C ASN A 122 -14.74 1.56 -9.92
N GLU A 123 -14.26 2.55 -10.70
CA GLU A 123 -14.86 3.88 -10.73
C GLU A 123 -16.18 3.88 -11.50
N ARG A 124 -16.26 3.21 -12.67
CA ARG A 124 -17.49 3.21 -13.50
C ARG A 124 -18.55 2.23 -13.02
N PHE A 125 -18.15 1.02 -12.64
CA PHE A 125 -19.09 -0.08 -12.37
C PHE A 125 -19.13 -0.49 -10.89
N GLY A 126 -18.39 0.18 -10.01
CA GLY A 126 -18.37 -0.13 -8.57
C GLY A 126 -17.79 -1.51 -8.23
N ILE A 127 -17.06 -2.16 -9.15
CA ILE A 127 -16.49 -3.48 -8.92
C ILE A 127 -15.23 -3.33 -8.07
N SER A 128 -15.16 -4.03 -6.93
CA SER A 128 -14.01 -3.97 -6.03
C SER A 128 -12.66 -4.12 -6.76
N ARG A 129 -11.80 -3.09 -6.63
CA ARG A 129 -10.45 -3.07 -7.21
C ARG A 129 -9.64 -4.31 -6.81
N SER A 130 -9.73 -4.76 -5.56
CA SER A 130 -9.04 -5.96 -5.06
C SER A 130 -9.47 -7.23 -5.80
N LYS A 131 -10.74 -7.34 -6.20
CA LYS A 131 -11.26 -8.46 -6.98
C LYS A 131 -10.72 -8.43 -8.41
N LEU A 132 -10.70 -7.26 -9.04
CA LEU A 132 -10.22 -7.08 -10.41
C LEU A 132 -8.70 -7.32 -10.53
N ILE A 133 -7.91 -6.85 -9.57
CA ILE A 133 -6.45 -7.03 -9.56
C ILE A 133 -6.05 -8.51 -9.43
N ARG A 134 -6.83 -9.32 -8.71
CA ARG A 134 -6.57 -10.77 -8.56
C ARG A 134 -6.85 -11.58 -9.83
N GLN A 135 -7.67 -11.05 -10.74
CA GLN A 135 -8.04 -11.73 -11.98
C GLN A 135 -6.98 -11.52 -13.09
N GLY A 136 -6.90 -12.42 -14.07
CA GLY A 136 -6.10 -12.19 -15.28
C GLY A 136 -6.67 -11.06 -16.13
N LYS A 137 -5.87 -10.44 -17.01
CA LYS A 137 -6.31 -9.31 -17.88
C LYS A 137 -7.55 -9.68 -18.71
N SER A 138 -7.63 -10.91 -19.23
CA SER A 138 -8.79 -11.40 -19.99
C SER A 138 -10.07 -11.46 -19.15
N LYS A 139 -10.02 -12.10 -17.97
CA LYS A 139 -11.16 -12.20 -17.04
C LYS A 139 -11.60 -10.84 -16.51
N LEU A 140 -10.67 -9.90 -16.36
CA LEU A 140 -10.95 -8.53 -15.97
C LEU A 140 -11.78 -7.84 -17.07
N ILE A 141 -11.35 -7.93 -18.33
CA ILE A 141 -12.09 -7.36 -19.48
C ILE A 141 -13.50 -7.97 -19.56
N GLU A 142 -13.61 -9.29 -19.39
CA GLU A 142 -14.89 -9.99 -19.39
C GLU A 142 -15.80 -9.53 -18.24
N SER A 143 -15.24 -9.35 -17.04
CA SER A 143 -16.00 -8.86 -15.88
C SER A 143 -16.53 -7.44 -16.10
N ILE A 144 -15.73 -6.56 -16.70
CA ILE A 144 -16.16 -5.20 -17.05
C ILE A 144 -17.24 -5.24 -18.14
N ARG A 145 -17.06 -6.06 -19.18
CA ARG A 145 -18.05 -6.24 -20.25
C ARG A 145 -19.39 -6.78 -19.71
N ALA A 146 -19.35 -7.73 -18.78
CA ALA A 146 -20.54 -8.27 -18.14
C ALA A 146 -21.27 -7.22 -17.30
N ALA A 147 -20.54 -6.41 -16.51
CA ALA A 147 -21.13 -5.33 -15.73
C ALA A 147 -21.79 -4.27 -16.64
N TYR A 148 -21.13 -3.95 -17.74
CA TYR A 148 -21.65 -3.04 -18.74
C TYR A 148 -22.96 -3.54 -19.40
N GLN A 149 -22.99 -4.80 -19.84
CA GLN A 149 -24.21 -5.41 -20.42
C GLN A 149 -25.36 -5.46 -19.41
N HIS A 150 -25.04 -5.67 -18.13
CA HIS A 150 -26.03 -5.65 -17.07
C HIS A 150 -26.66 -4.26 -16.91
N GLU A 151 -25.86 -3.19 -16.91
CA GLU A 151 -26.36 -1.80 -16.84
C GLU A 151 -27.26 -1.46 -18.03
N GLN A 152 -26.89 -1.86 -19.26
CA GLN A 152 -27.75 -1.68 -20.43
C GLN A 152 -29.10 -2.39 -20.29
N SER A 153 -29.09 -3.62 -19.77
CA SER A 153 -30.31 -4.39 -19.53
C SER A 153 -31.21 -3.69 -18.51
N LEU A 154 -30.65 -3.19 -17.40
CA LEU A 154 -31.39 -2.44 -16.39
C LEU A 154 -32.01 -1.15 -16.97
N ASN A 155 -31.28 -0.42 -17.80
CA ASN A 155 -31.79 0.77 -18.47
C ASN A 155 -32.97 0.44 -19.41
N THR A 156 -32.87 -0.65 -20.17
CA THR A 156 -33.94 -1.11 -21.07
C THR A 156 -35.20 -1.47 -20.28
N ILE A 157 -35.06 -2.25 -19.20
CA ILE A 157 -36.17 -2.63 -18.31
C ILE A 157 -36.78 -1.38 -17.66
N SER A 158 -35.97 -0.42 -17.22
CA SER A 158 -36.44 0.84 -16.63
C SER A 158 -37.28 1.65 -17.62
N GLN A 159 -36.84 1.74 -18.88
CA GLN A 159 -37.59 2.42 -19.94
C GLN A 159 -38.90 1.71 -20.26
N GLU A 160 -38.89 0.38 -20.37
CA GLU A 160 -40.08 -0.43 -20.60
C GLU A 160 -41.10 -0.26 -19.45
N ALA A 161 -40.62 -0.27 -18.21
CA ALA A 161 -41.45 -0.05 -17.02
C ALA A 161 -42.05 1.36 -16.97
N ARG A 162 -41.30 2.39 -17.40
CA ARG A 162 -41.83 3.76 -17.53
C ARG A 162 -42.93 3.84 -18.59
N ARG A 163 -42.69 3.28 -19.78
CA ARG A 163 -43.68 3.23 -20.87
C ARG A 163 -44.95 2.50 -20.44
N GLY A 164 -44.80 1.32 -19.83
CA GLY A 164 -45.92 0.54 -19.32
C GLY A 164 -46.68 1.22 -18.17
N GLY A 165 -45.99 2.03 -17.36
CA GLY A 165 -46.59 2.85 -16.31
C GLY A 165 -47.36 4.05 -16.84
N GLU A 166 -46.85 4.72 -17.88
CA GLU A 166 -47.53 5.82 -18.56
C GLU A 166 -48.80 5.35 -19.26
N SER A 167 -48.77 4.19 -19.94
CA SER A 167 -49.95 3.60 -20.59
C SER A 167 -51.05 3.14 -19.62
N ARG A 168 -50.76 3.05 -18.32
CA ARG A 168 -51.75 2.71 -17.26
C ARG A 168 -52.31 3.93 -16.54
N LYS A 169 -51.71 5.12 -16.75
CA LYS A 169 -52.14 6.38 -16.15
C LYS A 169 -53.06 7.20 -17.06
N SER A 170 -53.20 6.83 -18.34
CA SER A 170 -54.22 7.35 -19.28
C SER A 170 -55.48 6.50 -19.24
#